data_AF-A0A072P223-F1
#
_entry.id   AF-A0A072P223-F1
#
_cell.length_a   1.000
_cell.length_b   1.000
_cell.length_c   1.000
_cell.angle_alpha   90.00
_cell.angle_beta   90.00
_cell.angle_gamma   90.00
#
_symmetry.space_group_name_H-M   'P 1'
#
loop_
_entity.id
_entity.type
_entity.pdbx_description
1 polymer ?
#
loop_
_entity_poly.entity_id
_entity_poly.type
_entity_poly.pdbx_seq_one_letter_code
_entity_poly.pdbx_strand_id
1 'polypeptide(L)'
;MPAVYTSLRLPSPPQVIWDILTDFEHYSDWNPVYQKISGDQCIRKWDPIIMKWSPICNMQWRARLFNLPGLFTGYHQFILQPSADGLSTDFEHYEILSGVLSYVLKYVKPSVYSDMEVAFDAMNDGLKRRAASFRE
;
A
#
# COMPACT_ATOMS: atom_id res chain seq x y z
N MET A 1 12.81 7.81 11.27
CA MET A 1 12.28 8.26 9.98
C MET A 1 10.79 8.52 10.17
N PRO A 2 10.23 9.63 9.67
CA PRO A 2 8.79 9.82 9.66
C PRO A 2 8.10 8.70 8.88
N ALA A 3 6.97 8.22 9.38
CA ALA A 3 6.17 7.21 8.73
C ALA A 3 4.69 7.43 9.07
N VAL A 4 3.82 7.02 8.15
CA VAL A 4 2.38 6.91 8.36
C VAL A 4 2.04 5.42 8.33
N TYR A 5 1.25 4.95 9.29
CA TYR A 5 0.90 3.52 9.42
C TYR A 5 -0.60 3.37 9.63
N THR A 6 -1.20 2.44 8.90
CA THR A 6 -2.60 2.05 9.06
C THR A 6 -2.72 0.53 9.04
N SER A 7 -3.69 0.02 9.78
CA SER A 7 -4.04 -1.40 9.78
C SER A 7 -5.55 -1.55 9.79
N LEU A 8 -6.07 -2.44 8.96
CA LEU A 8 -7.49 -2.75 8.89
C LEU A 8 -7.73 -4.18 8.43
N ARG A 9 -8.95 -4.68 8.66
CA ARG A 9 -9.39 -5.97 8.12
C ARG A 9 -10.23 -5.75 6.87
N LEU A 10 -9.80 -6.36 5.76
CA LEU A 10 -10.49 -6.35 4.49
C LEU A 10 -11.37 -7.60 4.35
N PRO A 11 -12.60 -7.47 3.83
CA PRO A 11 -13.58 -8.57 3.79
C PRO A 11 -13.33 -9.51 2.60
N SER A 12 -12.09 -9.79 2.22
CA SER A 12 -11.78 -10.71 1.12
C SER A 12 -10.45 -11.43 1.37
N PRO A 13 -10.23 -12.61 0.75
CA PRO A 13 -8.94 -13.30 0.82
C PRO A 13 -7.80 -12.48 0.20
N PRO A 14 -6.53 -12.73 0.58
CA PRO A 14 -5.38 -11.95 0.11
C PRO A 14 -5.25 -11.89 -1.41
N GLN A 15 -5.65 -12.96 -2.12
CA GLN A 15 -5.58 -13.01 -3.58
C GLN A 15 -6.48 -11.94 -4.22
N VAL A 16 -7.70 -11.77 -3.74
CA VAL A 16 -8.63 -10.75 -4.26
C VAL A 16 -8.06 -9.34 -4.04
N ILE A 17 -7.48 -9.11 -2.86
CA ILE A 17 -6.85 -7.82 -2.55
C ILE A 17 -5.63 -7.58 -3.45
N TRP A 18 -4.82 -8.61 -3.67
CA TRP A 18 -3.67 -8.56 -4.57
C TRP A 18 -4.08 -8.21 -6.00
N ASP A 19 -5.14 -8.84 -6.51
CA ASP A 19 -5.66 -8.58 -7.85
C ASP A 19 -6.12 -7.11 -7.99
N ILE A 20 -6.80 -6.56 -6.98
CA ILE A 20 -7.20 -5.13 -6.96
C ILE A 20 -5.98 -4.20 -6.92
N LEU A 21 -4.96 -4.52 -6.12
CA LEU A 21 -3.74 -3.71 -6.00
C LEU A 21 -2.85 -3.77 -7.25
N THR A 22 -2.99 -4.81 -8.06
CA THR A 22 -2.18 -5.04 -9.27
C THR A 22 -2.91 -4.76 -10.58
N ASP A 23 -4.21 -4.46 -10.52
CA ASP A 23 -5.01 -3.93 -11.63
C ASP A 23 -4.67 -2.44 -11.87
N PHE A 24 -3.54 -2.21 -12.54
CA PHE A 24 -3.05 -0.86 -12.84
C PHE A 24 -3.93 -0.12 -13.84
N GLU A 25 -4.73 -0.83 -14.63
CA GLU A 25 -5.65 -0.25 -15.62
C GLU A 25 -6.85 0.39 -14.94
N HIS A 26 -7.41 -0.27 -13.93
CA HIS A 26 -8.58 0.19 -13.17
C HIS A 26 -8.22 0.74 -11.78
N TYR A 27 -6.98 1.18 -11.59
CA TYR A 27 -6.49 1.61 -10.28
C TYR A 27 -7.25 2.83 -9.73
N SER A 28 -7.66 3.75 -10.62
CA SER A 28 -8.47 4.93 -10.29
C SER A 28 -9.90 4.61 -9.85
N ASP A 29 -10.42 3.42 -10.17
CA ASP A 29 -11.81 3.06 -9.87
C ASP A 29 -12.07 2.96 -8.37
N TRP A 30 -11.04 2.63 -7.61
CA TRP A 30 -11.12 2.48 -6.16
C TRP A 30 -10.20 3.43 -5.39
N ASN A 31 -9.10 3.91 -6.00
CA ASN A 31 -8.11 4.72 -5.32
C ASN A 31 -8.27 6.23 -5.65
N PRO A 32 -8.82 7.05 -4.73
CA PRO A 32 -9.00 8.48 -4.97
C PRO A 32 -7.67 9.26 -4.95
N VAL A 33 -6.61 8.69 -4.36
CA VAL A 33 -5.32 9.37 -4.15
C VAL A 33 -4.39 9.17 -5.33
N TYR A 34 -4.17 7.92 -5.73
CA TYR A 34 -3.28 7.56 -6.83
C TYR A 34 -4.11 7.21 -8.06
N GLN A 35 -4.25 8.18 -8.97
CA GLN A 35 -5.03 8.01 -10.21
C GLN A 35 -4.33 7.13 -11.25
N LYS A 36 -2.99 7.02 -11.19
CA LYS A 36 -2.22 6.17 -12.07
C LYS A 36 -0.96 5.70 -11.38
N ILE A 37 -0.69 4.41 -11.48
CA ILE A 37 0.58 3.81 -11.08
C ILE A 37 1.15 3.03 -12.26
N SER A 38 2.47 2.98 -12.35
CA SER A 38 3.18 2.22 -13.39
C SER A 38 4.50 1.74 -12.83
N GLY A 39 4.87 0.49 -13.10
CA GLY A 39 6.15 -0.06 -12.72
C GLY A 39 6.22 -1.55 -13.01
N ASP A 40 7.44 -2.09 -12.99
CA ASP A 40 7.65 -3.52 -13.09
C ASP A 40 7.21 -4.19 -11.79
N GLN A 41 6.27 -5.13 -11.90
CA GLN A 41 5.88 -5.95 -10.77
C GLN A 41 7.07 -6.86 -10.42
N CYS A 42 7.66 -6.67 -9.25
CA CYS A 42 8.50 -7.70 -8.64
C CYS A 42 7.59 -8.82 -8.14
N ILE A 43 7.03 -9.61 -9.07
CA ILE A 43 6.55 -10.95 -8.75
C ILE A 43 7.79 -11.70 -8.29
N ARG A 44 7.94 -11.94 -6.98
CA ARG A 44 8.97 -12.85 -6.48
C ARG A 44 8.73 -14.18 -7.19
N LYS A 45 9.56 -14.48 -8.21
CA LYS A 45 9.46 -15.70 -9.01
C LYS A 45 9.56 -16.90 -8.07
N TRP A 46 8.62 -17.82 -8.26
CA TRP A 46 8.61 -19.16 -7.70
C TRP A 46 9.90 -19.89 -8.10
N ASP A 47 10.77 -20.15 -7.13
CA ASP A 47 11.96 -20.98 -7.31
C ASP A 47 11.69 -22.35 -6.64
N PRO A 48 11.80 -23.49 -7.34
CA PRO A 48 11.36 -24.78 -6.83
C PRO A 48 12.46 -25.44 -5.99
N ILE A 49 12.87 -24.83 -4.88
CA ILE A 49 13.64 -25.50 -3.84
C ILE A 49 13.11 -25.03 -2.49
N ILE A 50 12.16 -25.80 -1.95
CA ILE A 50 11.56 -25.73 -0.59
C ILE A 50 11.70 -24.35 0.07
N MET A 51 10.69 -23.49 -0.10
CA MET A 51 10.49 -22.34 0.78
C MET A 51 9.04 -22.31 1.26
N LYS A 52 8.90 -22.22 2.58
CA LYS A 52 7.65 -22.07 3.33
C LYS A 52 6.62 -21.23 2.57
N TRP A 53 5.38 -21.73 2.50
CA TRP A 53 4.20 -20.94 2.20
C TRP A 53 4.23 -19.70 3.10
N SER A 54 4.61 -18.54 2.55
CA SER A 54 4.45 -17.28 3.27
C SER A 54 3.09 -16.77 2.82
N PRO A 55 2.09 -16.78 3.70
CA PRO A 55 0.77 -16.23 3.38
C PRO A 55 0.81 -14.70 3.20
N ILE A 56 1.99 -14.09 3.33
CA ILE A 56 2.24 -12.67 3.34
C ILE A 56 2.58 -12.21 1.93
N CYS A 57 1.63 -11.57 1.25
CA CYS A 57 1.90 -10.88 -0.01
C CYS A 57 2.35 -9.45 0.30
N ASN A 58 3.51 -9.05 -0.22
CA ASN A 58 4.07 -7.72 -0.02
C ASN A 58 4.17 -7.00 -1.36
N MET A 59 3.51 -5.84 -1.48
CA MET A 59 3.71 -4.92 -2.59
C MET A 59 4.39 -3.67 -2.07
N GLN A 60 5.46 -3.25 -2.73
CA GLN A 60 6.20 -2.05 -2.36
C GLN A 60 6.49 -1.22 -3.61
N TRP A 61 6.30 0.09 -3.53
CA TRP A 61 6.83 1.02 -4.52
C TRP A 61 7.58 2.17 -3.87
N ARG A 62 8.37 2.86 -4.70
CA ARG A 62 9.19 4.00 -4.28
C ARG A 62 8.79 5.24 -5.06
N ALA A 63 8.26 6.24 -4.38
CA ALA A 63 7.98 7.56 -4.94
C ALA A 63 9.17 8.50 -4.71
N ARG A 64 9.53 9.30 -5.72
CA ARG A 64 10.55 10.36 -5.62
C ARG A 64 9.95 11.68 -6.08
N LEU A 65 10.18 12.75 -5.32
CA LEU A 65 9.82 14.11 -5.75
C LEU A 65 10.97 14.72 -6.57
N PHE A 66 10.66 15.31 -7.72
CA PHE A 66 11.61 16.03 -8.60
C PHE A 66 12.82 15.23 -9.13
N ASN A 67 12.80 13.89 -9.04
CA ASN A 67 13.89 13.01 -9.47
C ASN A 67 15.28 13.31 -8.82
N LEU A 68 15.30 14.13 -7.75
CA LEU A 68 16.52 14.46 -7.01
C LEU A 68 16.74 13.44 -5.88
N PRO A 69 17.84 12.66 -5.91
CA PRO A 69 18.10 11.67 -4.87
C PRO A 69 18.29 12.33 -3.50
N GLY A 70 17.58 11.85 -2.47
CA GLY A 70 17.75 12.27 -1.07
C GLY A 70 16.93 13.50 -0.63
N LEU A 71 16.23 14.19 -1.54
CA LEU A 71 15.38 15.34 -1.18
C LEU A 71 14.09 14.87 -0.49
N PHE A 72 13.37 13.97 -1.16
CA PHE A 72 12.16 13.33 -0.67
C PHE A 72 11.99 11.97 -1.34
N THR A 73 11.93 10.91 -0.56
CA THR A 73 11.68 9.55 -1.04
C THR A 73 10.67 8.87 -0.12
N GLY A 74 9.54 8.46 -0.69
CA GLY A 74 8.52 7.67 -0.01
C GLY A 74 8.64 6.20 -0.38
N TYR A 75 8.69 5.33 0.61
CA TYR A 75 8.60 3.88 0.44
C TYR A 75 7.24 3.43 0.93
N HIS A 76 6.36 3.14 -0.01
CA HIS A 76 4.98 2.78 0.25
C HIS A 76 4.86 1.26 0.19
N GLN A 77 4.23 0.65 1.19
CA GLN A 77 4.19 -0.80 1.34
C GLN A 77 2.82 -1.29 1.81
N PHE A 78 2.40 -2.41 1.22
CA PHE A 78 1.23 -3.19 1.62
C PHE A 78 1.68 -4.56 2.07
N ILE A 79 1.06 -5.04 3.15
CA ILE A 79 1.24 -6.38 3.69
C ILE A 79 -0.14 -7.01 3.80
N LEU A 80 -0.34 -8.13 3.10
CA LEU A 80 -1.59 -8.90 3.13
C LEU A 80 -1.38 -10.16 3.95
N GLN A 81 -2.12 -10.34 5.04
CA GLN A 81 -2.12 -11.58 5.82
C GLN A 81 -3.52 -12.18 5.85
N PRO A 82 -3.72 -13.47 5.53
CA PRO A 82 -5.03 -14.11 5.65
C PRO A 82 -5.42 -14.24 7.12
N SER A 83 -6.70 -14.03 7.40
CA SER A 83 -7.30 -14.40 8.68
C SER A 83 -7.30 -15.92 8.88
N ALA A 84 -7.57 -16.36 10.10
CA ALA A 84 -7.60 -17.79 10.45
C ALA A 84 -8.58 -18.63 9.60
N ASP A 85 -9.68 -18.02 9.12
CA ASP A 85 -10.66 -18.67 8.23
C ASP A 85 -10.30 -18.56 6.73
N GLY A 86 -9.28 -17.77 6.38
CA GLY A 86 -8.87 -17.49 5.01
C GLY A 86 -9.84 -16.62 4.20
N LEU A 87 -10.94 -16.17 4.79
CA LEU A 87 -12.01 -15.43 4.11
C LEU A 87 -11.82 -13.90 4.14
N SER A 88 -10.94 -13.42 5.02
CA SER A 88 -10.60 -12.00 5.17
C SER A 88 -9.10 -11.80 5.21
N THR A 89 -8.67 -10.55 5.06
CA THR A 89 -7.25 -10.17 5.05
C THR A 89 -7.00 -9.15 6.14
N ASP A 90 -6.08 -9.46 7.05
CA ASP A 90 -5.43 -8.46 7.90
C ASP A 90 -4.44 -7.70 7.03
N PHE A 91 -4.73 -6.43 6.82
CA PHE A 91 -4.04 -5.55 5.90
C PHE A 91 -3.25 -4.51 6.67
N GLU A 92 -1.95 -4.42 6.39
CA GLU A 92 -1.12 -3.32 6.86
C GLU A 92 -0.68 -2.47 5.68
N HIS A 93 -0.78 -1.16 5.87
CA HIS A 93 -0.47 -0.17 4.84
C HIS A 93 0.27 0.99 5.47
N TYR A 94 1.50 1.20 5.02
CA TYR A 94 2.37 2.24 5.56
C TYR A 94 3.29 2.85 4.51
N GLU A 95 3.74 4.06 4.80
CA GLU A 95 4.75 4.75 4.00
C GLU A 95 5.86 5.30 4.89
N ILE A 96 7.10 4.91 4.57
CA ILE A 96 8.29 5.42 5.23
C ILE A 96 8.84 6.57 4.39
N LEU A 97 8.92 7.75 5.00
CA LEU A 97 9.42 8.95 4.34
C LEU A 97 10.89 9.17 4.71
N SER A 98 11.72 9.36 3.69
CA SER A 98 13.14 9.65 3.82
C SER A 98 13.52 10.93 3.06
N GLY A 99 14.63 11.55 3.47
CA GLY A 99 15.14 12.81 2.93
C GLY A 99 14.97 13.99 3.88
N VAL A 100 15.76 15.05 3.64
CA VAL A 100 15.79 16.22 4.55
C VAL A 100 14.43 16.92 4.61
N LEU A 101 13.70 16.96 3.49
CA LEU A 101 12.42 17.65 3.40
C LEU A 101 11.32 16.94 4.21
N SER A 102 11.37 15.62 4.38
CA SER A 102 10.36 14.90 5.20
C SER A 102 10.43 15.29 6.68
N TYR A 103 11.64 15.56 7.20
CA TYR A 103 11.83 16.09 8.54
C TYR A 103 11.35 17.53 8.67
N VAL A 104 11.66 18.40 7.69
CA VAL A 104 11.16 19.78 7.68
C VAL A 104 9.64 19.80 7.68
N LEU A 105 8.98 19.01 6.81
CA LEU A 105 7.52 18.91 6.79
C LEU A 105 6.96 18.44 8.13
N LYS A 106 7.62 17.46 8.79
CA LYS A 106 7.15 16.92 10.07
C LYS A 106 7.14 17.97 11.18
N TYR A 107 8.21 18.77 11.27
CA TYR A 107 8.40 19.69 12.38
C TYR A 107 7.88 21.11 12.10
N VAL A 108 7.75 21.51 10.83
CA VAL A 108 7.38 22.88 10.44
C VAL A 108 5.96 22.95 9.88
N LYS A 109 5.43 21.87 9.28
CA LYS A 109 4.09 21.83 8.69
C LYS A 109 3.37 20.51 9.02
N PRO A 110 2.96 20.31 10.29
CA PRO A 110 2.29 19.08 10.72
C PRO A 110 0.99 18.79 9.96
N SER A 111 0.34 19.81 9.39
CA SER A 111 -0.86 19.64 8.56
C SER A 111 -0.62 18.73 7.34
N VAL A 112 0.60 18.73 6.79
CA VAL A 112 0.93 17.86 5.65
C VAL A 112 0.90 16.38 6.05
N TYR A 113 1.27 16.06 7.29
CA TYR A 113 1.18 14.67 7.77
C TYR A 113 -0.28 14.27 8.02
N SER A 114 -1.11 15.16 8.58
CA SER A 114 -2.54 14.87 8.73
C SER A 114 -3.23 14.71 7.38
N ASP A 115 -2.84 15.49 6.37
CA ASP A 115 -3.39 15.34 5.01
C ASP A 115 -3.01 13.98 4.40
N MET A 116 -1.81 13.45 4.70
CA MET A 116 -1.41 12.10 4.29
C MET A 116 -2.21 11.00 5.00
N GLU A 117 -2.48 11.16 6.30
CA GLU A 117 -3.34 10.22 7.05
C GLU A 117 -4.76 10.18 6.45
N VAL A 118 -5.35 11.35 6.16
CA VAL A 118 -6.67 11.45 5.49
C VAL A 118 -6.66 10.78 4.12
N ALA A 119 -5.58 10.95 3.35
CA ALA A 119 -5.43 10.28 2.05
C ALA A 119 -5.34 8.76 2.20
N PHE A 120 -4.61 8.26 3.21
CA PHE A 120 -4.48 6.83 3.49
C PHE A 120 -5.83 6.22 3.88
N ASP A 121 -6.59 6.90 4.74
CA ASP A 121 -7.93 6.46 5.12
C ASP A 121 -8.86 6.39 3.91
N ALA A 122 -8.85 7.42 3.05
CA ALA A 122 -9.65 7.42 1.82
C ALA A 122 -9.29 6.26 0.87
N MET A 123 -8.00 5.95 0.76
CA MET A 123 -7.50 4.82 -0.04
C MET A 123 -7.91 3.47 0.57
N ASN A 124 -7.79 3.31 1.89
CA ASN A 124 -8.19 2.12 2.62
C ASN A 124 -9.70 1.86 2.50
N ASP A 125 -10.51 2.90 2.61
CA ASP A 125 -11.97 2.84 2.45
C ASP A 125 -12.37 2.49 1.01
N GLY A 126 -11.64 3.02 0.02
CA GLY A 126 -11.80 2.63 -1.38
C GLY A 126 -11.51 1.15 -1.60
N LEU A 127 -10.37 0.67 -1.11
CA LEU A 127 -9.95 -0.72 -1.20
C LEU A 127 -10.96 -1.66 -0.51
N LYS A 128 -11.42 -1.30 0.68
CA LYS A 128 -12.40 -2.09 1.43
C LYS A 128 -13.73 -2.21 0.69
N ARG A 129 -14.23 -1.13 0.09
CA ARG A 129 -15.46 -1.15 -0.72
C ARG A 129 -15.30 -2.01 -1.96
N ARG A 130 -14.17 -1.88 -2.67
CA ARG A 130 -13.88 -2.68 -3.86
C ARG A 130 -13.72 -4.16 -3.54
N ALA A 131 -13.04 -4.49 -2.43
CA ALA A 131 -12.90 -5.86 -1.95
C ALA A 131 -14.28 -6.49 -1.63
N ALA A 132 -15.16 -5.73 -0.97
CA ALA A 132 -16.49 -6.20 -0.62
C ALA A 132 -17.36 -6.56 -1.84
N SER A 133 -17.14 -5.94 -3.01
CA SER A 133 -17.93 -6.25 -4.23
C SER A 133 -17.58 -7.59 -4.87
N PHE A 134 -16.48 -8.25 -4.50
CA PHE A 134 -16.09 -9.57 -5.03
C PHE A 134 -16.62 -10.75 -4.20
N ARG A 135 -17.47 -10.48 -3.18
CA ARG A 135 -18.12 -11.51 -2.35
C ARG A 135 -19.51 -11.93 -2.84
N GLU A 136 -19.98 -11.38 -3.97
CA GLU A 136 -21.28 -11.69 -4.58
C GLU A 136 -21.31 -13.03 -5.31
#